data_AF-A0A1V2NYS3-F1
#
_entry.id   AF-A0A1V2NYS3-F1
#
_cell.length_a   1.000
_cell.length_b   1.000
_cell.length_c   1.000
_cell.angle_alpha   90.00
_cell.angle_beta   90.00
_cell.angle_gamma   90.00
#
_symmetry.space_group_name_H-M   'P 1'
#
loop_
_entity.id
_entity.type
_entity.pdbx_description
1 polymer ?
#
loop_
_entity_poly.entity_id
_entity_poly.type
_entity_poly.pdbx_seq_one_letter_code
_entity_poly.pdbx_strand_id
1 'polypeptide(L)' 'MDQEAVLENSRELPEDSAVYVWQPARGGGALITSENGSVLFANSGVPFERHLEAFRAGRRTDPVEFES' A
#
# COMPACT_ATOMS: atom_id res chain seq x y z
N MET A 1 4.83 10.45 -8.65
CA MET A 1 3.53 10.93 -8.14
C MET A 1 3.84 12.20 -7.36
N ASP A 2 3.16 13.30 -7.65
CA ASP A 2 3.25 14.49 -6.80
C ASP A 2 2.46 14.28 -5.50
N GLN A 3 2.68 15.15 -4.52
CA GLN A 3 2.05 15.02 -3.20
C GLN A 3 0.52 15.14 -3.26
N GLU A 4 0.00 15.92 -4.20
CA GLU A 4 -1.44 16.12 -4.40
C GLU A 4 -2.11 14.83 -4.88
N ALA A 5 -1.53 14.16 -5.88
CA ALA A 5 -2.02 12.87 -6.36
C ALA A 5 -1.92 11.75 -5.31
N VAL A 6 -0.97 11.83 -4.36
CA VAL A 6 -0.92 10.88 -3.23
C VAL A 6 -2.13 11.07 -2.33
N LEU A 7 -2.48 12.31 -1.98
CA LEU A 7 -3.60 12.59 -1.10
C LEU A 7 -4.93 12.14 -1.72
N GLU A 8 -5.13 12.42 -3.01
CA GLU A 8 -6.32 11.99 -3.76
C GLU A 8 -6.44 10.47 -3.88
N ASN A 9 -5.30 9.76 -3.92
CA ASN A 9 -5.25 8.32 -4.08
C ASN A 9 -4.73 7.61 -2.84
N SER A 10 -5.20 8.09 -1.68
CA SER A 10 -4.93 7.47 -0.39
C SER A 10 -6.19 7.29 0.46
N ARG A 11 -6.12 6.35 1.39
CA ARG A 11 -7.16 6.05 2.37
C ARG A 11 -6.49 5.71 3.70
N GLU A 12 -6.93 6.35 4.77
CA GLU A 12 -6.53 5.98 6.12
C GLU A 12 -7.15 4.63 6.52
N LEU A 13 -6.37 3.83 7.23
CA LEU A 13 -6.74 2.55 7.83
C LEU A 13 -6.55 2.65 9.35
N PRO A 14 -7.46 3.33 10.07
CA PRO A 14 -7.26 3.66 11.48
C PRO A 14 -7.20 2.42 12.39
N GLU A 15 -7.88 1.33 12.04
CA GLU A 15 -7.83 0.05 12.77
C GLU A 15 -6.44 -0.61 12.72
N ASP A 16 -5.62 -0.24 11.73
CA ASP A 16 -4.34 -0.87 11.44
C ASP A 16 -3.14 0.08 11.67
N SER A 17 -3.40 1.32 12.16
CA SER A 17 -2.40 2.40 12.24
C SER A 17 -1.61 2.54 10.93
N ALA A 18 -2.35 2.56 9.81
CA ALA A 18 -1.79 2.48 8.47
C ALA A 18 -2.47 3.41 7.46
N VAL A 19 -1.81 3.62 6.34
CA VAL A 19 -2.32 4.33 5.17
C VAL A 19 -2.23 3.40 3.96
N TYR A 20 -3.31 3.34 3.19
CA TYR A 20 -3.35 2.72 1.88
C TYR A 20 -3.16 3.79 0.81
N VAL A 21 -2.24 3.56 -0.13
CA VAL A 21 -1.98 4.46 -1.27
C VAL A 21 -2.03 3.64 -2.55
N TRP A 22 -2.72 4.11 -3.59
CA TRP A 22 -2.76 3.41 -4.87
C TRP A 22 -2.39 4.33 -6.03
N GLN A 23 -1.89 3.74 -7.11
CA GLN A 23 -1.68 4.45 -8.36
C GLN A 23 -2.83 4.14 -9.32
N PRO A 24 -3.69 5.11 -9.68
CA PRO A 24 -4.85 4.90 -10.56
C PRO A 24 -4.44 4.84 -12.05
N ALA A 25 -3.50 3.95 -12.39
CA ALA A 25 -3.02 3.76 -13.75
C ALA A 25 -2.95 2.26 -14.12
N ARG A 26 -3.04 1.95 -15.42
CA ARG A 26 -2.83 0.59 -15.92
C ARG A 26 -1.40 0.13 -15.61
N GLY A 27 -1.28 -1.03 -14.99
CA GLY A 27 0.01 -1.56 -14.53
C GLY A 27 0.55 -0.87 -13.27
N GLY A 28 -0.26 -0.02 -12.62
CA GLY A 28 0.06 0.53 -11.31
C GLY A 28 0.03 -0.51 -10.19
N GLY A 29 0.23 -0.04 -8.97
CA GLY A 29 0.11 -0.86 -7.78
C GLY A 29 -0.43 -0.06 -6.61
N ALA A 30 -0.48 -0.72 -5.46
CA ALA A 30 -0.87 -0.12 -4.21
C ALA A 30 0.08 -0.53 -3.09
N LEU A 31 0.14 0.32 -2.06
CA LEU A 31 0.95 0.15 -0.86
C LEU A 31 0.07 0.30 0.36
N ILE A 32 0.25 -0.58 1.33
CA ILE A 32 -0.17 -0.34 2.72
C ILE A 32 1.11 -0.03 3.50
N THR A 33 1.15 1.12 4.18
CA THR A 33 2.27 1.52 5.05
C THR A 33 1.76 1.79 6.45
N SER A 34 2.40 1.25 7.48
CA SER A 34 2.08 1.52 8.88
C SER A 34 3.06 2.49 9.53
N GLU A 35 2.67 3.06 10.67
CA GLU A 35 3.48 4.02 11.44
C GLU A 35 4.87 3.50 11.84
N ASN A 36 5.03 2.19 11.98
CA ASN A 36 6.33 1.57 12.28
C ASN A 36 7.26 1.44 11.04
N GLY A 37 6.86 1.96 9.89
CA GLY A 37 7.60 1.90 8.63
C GLY A 37 7.45 0.59 7.86
N SER A 38 6.65 -0.37 8.34
CA SER A 38 6.40 -1.61 7.61
C SER A 38 5.48 -1.36 6.42
N VAL A 39 5.77 -2.02 5.29
CA VAL A 39 5.06 -1.81 4.03
C VAL A 39 4.63 -3.14 3.41
N LEU A 40 3.53 -3.13 2.67
CA LEU A 40 3.15 -4.22 1.78
C LEU A 40 2.69 -3.67 0.44
N PHE A 41 3.38 -4.06 -0.63
CA PHE A 41 3.02 -3.78 -2.01
C PHE A 41 2.07 -4.83 -2.60
N ALA A 42 1.16 -4.41 -3.46
CA ALA A 42 0.40 -5.27 -4.35
C ALA A 42 0.28 -4.66 -5.74
N ASN A 43 0.32 -5.51 -6.78
CA ASN A 43 0.05 -5.07 -8.14
C ASN A 43 -1.45 -4.77 -8.34
N SER A 44 -1.79 -4.06 -9.42
CA SER A 44 -3.18 -3.66 -9.74
C SER A 44 -4.18 -4.81 -9.93
N GLY A 45 -3.73 -6.06 -9.98
CA GLY A 45 -4.60 -7.25 -10.07
C GLY A 45 -5.12 -7.75 -8.72
N VAL A 46 -4.59 -7.23 -7.61
CA VAL A 46 -4.99 -7.62 -6.25
C VAL A 46 -6.05 -6.65 -5.73
N PRO A 47 -7.27 -7.13 -5.38
CA PRO A 47 -8.28 -6.29 -4.75
C PRO A 47 -7.84 -5.79 -3.37
N PHE A 48 -8.33 -4.60 -3.00
CA PHE A 48 -8.02 -3.96 -1.72
C PHE A 48 -8.25 -4.89 -0.52
N GLU A 49 -9.38 -5.61 -0.47
CA GLU A 49 -9.73 -6.47 0.66
C GLU A 49 -8.69 -7.58 0.86
N ARG A 50 -8.24 -8.22 -0.24
CA ARG A 50 -7.20 -9.25 -0.16
C ARG A 50 -5.84 -8.70 0.22
N HIS A 51 -5.53 -7.48 -0.23
CA HIS A 51 -4.30 -6.79 0.15
C HIS A 51 -4.29 -6.46 1.65
N LEU A 52 -5.41 -5.95 2.18
CA LEU A 52 -5.60 -5.66 3.60
C LEU A 52 -5.57 -6.93 4.46
N GLU A 53 -6.25 -8.00 4.05
CA GLU A 53 -6.19 -9.31 4.73
C GLU A 53 -4.75 -9.83 4.82
N ALA A 54 -3.99 -9.74 3.72
CA ALA A 54 -2.58 -10.13 3.71
C ALA A 54 -1.73 -9.28 4.67
N PHE A 55 -1.98 -7.98 4.73
CA PHE A 55 -1.31 -7.08 5.66
C PHE A 55 -1.64 -7.42 7.12
N ARG A 56 -2.92 -7.64 7.44
CA ARG A 56 -3.37 -8.05 8.78
C ARG A 56 -2.84 -9.42 9.18
N ALA A 57 -2.61 -10.32 8.22
CA ALA A 57 -1.96 -11.60 8.43
C ALA A 57 -0.43 -11.52 8.63
N GLY A 58 0.16 -10.32 8.61
CA GLY A 58 1.58 -10.09 8.87
C GLY A 58 2.48 -10.14 7.63
N ARG A 59 1.93 -10.25 6.41
CA ARG A 59 2.76 -10.20 5.19
C ARG A 59 3.32 -8.79 4.98
N ARG A 60 4.60 -8.68 4.66
CA ARG A 60 5.28 -7.42 4.35
C ARG A 60 6.12 -7.58 3.08
N THR A 61 6.38 -6.47 2.41
CA THR A 61 7.39 -6.39 1.34
C THR A 61 8.73 -6.08 1.99
N ASP A 62 9.76 -6.83 1.63
CA ASP A 62 11.12 -6.54 2.05
C ASP A 62 11.56 -5.19 1.43
N PRO A 63 12.08 -4.22 2.21
CA PRO A 63 12.56 -2.95 1.68
C PRO A 63 13.55 -3.08 0.52
N VAL A 64 14.34 -4.17 0.46
CA VAL A 64 15.30 -4.42 -0.63
C VAL A 64 14.64 -4.48 -2.00
N GLU A 65 13.35 -4.83 -2.07
CA GLU A 65 12.59 -4.88 -3.32
C GLU A 65 12.33 -3.49 -3.92
N PHE A 66 12.55 -2.40 -3.16
CA PHE A 66 12.43 -1.02 -3.64
C PHE A 66 13.78 -0.38 -3.98
N GLU A 67 14.89 -1.05 -3.66
CA GLU A 67 16.25 -0.60 -3.93
C GLU A 67 16.66 -1.06 -5.34
N SER A 68 16.23 -0.31 -6.37
CA SER A 68 16.60 -0.52 -7.77
C SER A 68 17.50 0.58 -8.30
#